data_AF-A0A317J8Y0-F1
#
_entry.id   AF-A0A317J8Y0-F1
#
_cell.length_a   1.000
_cell.length_b   1.000
_cell.length_c   1.000
_cell.angle_alpha   90.00
_cell.angle_beta   90.00
_cell.angle_gamma   90.00
#
_symmetry.space_group_name_H-M   'P 1'
#
loop_
_entity.id
_entity.type
_entity.pdbx_description
1 polymer ?
#
loop_
_entity_poly.entity_id
_entity_poly.type
_entity_poly.pdbx_seq_one_letter_code
_entity_poly.pdbx_strand_id
1 'polypeptide(L)'
;MIAIREKLYRKPRGLLAVVLLAAAGTATVHAQTPLQADVQVRPLTRDEISAYKLPSTLQVSAGLTTVGLGEPAYLDATVNSAIAEKDILSVTWTLTARPAGSAAVLSDSPLTKNVPLFEPSDAVVSRLAGRSLLRPDVAGAYVVTARIATLTGGTADVGQTIIAGTYMGRAACTACHSGGLAEVKAPTWSKTAHASIFTQGMNGVASDHYGTGCLACHTVGYDATAGAVNGGFDDVAKQLNWVFPTTLKAGTFDTLPMELKNLGNIQCENCHGPGSQHVRWGGSTLEISVASNTGVCSQCHAAATHHIKSAEWNNSMHAVATRDPSGAGREACVGCHTGTGFVDRVNGAATPRTAYSAINCQTCHEPHGQTTPGSAPHLVRSLASVKLADGTVITEGGNGKLCMNCHQSRQNASVYAATAAASARFGPHHGPQADMLQGANGFTYSQKIPSSAHIWAADDSCVTCHMQTVDAADPSLSHVGGHTFKPSWTDADNKTHDLVAACQGCHGPNVDSFNFPLMDYDGDGVIDGVQTEVQHLLDKLALLLPPAGQSKDALTIDTTWTRAQLEAGYNWQFVKEDKSLGIHNTAYAVGLLKASIADLGGPKK
;
A
#
# COMPACT_ATOMS: atom_id res chain seq x y z
N MET A 1 -7.80 20.78 45.95
CA MET A 1 -7.40 20.59 47.36
C MET A 1 -7.98 19.29 47.86
N ILE A 2 -7.15 18.26 48.03
CA ILE A 2 -7.20 17.23 49.08
C ILE A 2 -5.82 16.57 49.00
N ALA A 3 -5.14 16.57 50.13
CA ALA A 3 -3.73 16.33 50.28
C ALA A 3 -3.47 14.99 51.00
N ILE A 4 -2.43 14.30 50.51
CA ILE A 4 -1.40 13.56 51.26
C ILE A 4 -1.84 12.32 52.05
N ARG A 5 -1.18 11.19 51.75
CA ARG A 5 -0.36 10.45 52.74
C ARG A 5 0.59 9.44 52.06
N GLU A 6 1.85 9.84 51.98
CA GLU A 6 2.99 8.94 51.83
C GLU A 6 3.16 8.05 53.08
N LYS A 7 3.64 6.82 52.89
CA LYS A 7 4.21 6.00 53.96
C LYS A 7 5.61 5.53 53.55
N LEU A 8 6.61 6.19 54.14
CA LEU A 8 7.98 5.72 54.31
C LEU A 8 8.01 4.50 55.24
N TYR A 9 8.77 3.46 54.88
CA TYR A 9 9.26 2.48 55.86
C TYR A 9 10.76 2.24 55.68
N ARG A 10 11.47 2.37 56.82
CA ARG A 10 12.92 2.27 56.98
C ARG A 10 13.41 0.82 56.93
N LYS A 11 14.62 0.64 56.41
CA LYS A 11 15.47 -0.56 56.51
C LYS A 11 15.90 -0.85 57.96
N PRO A 12 16.20 -2.12 58.28
CA PRO A 12 17.29 -2.48 59.17
C PRO A 12 18.49 -3.11 58.42
N ARG A 13 19.69 -2.80 58.92
CA ARG A 13 20.97 -3.43 58.58
C ARG A 13 21.14 -4.70 59.41
N GLY A 14 21.76 -5.73 58.84
CA GLY A 14 22.27 -6.89 59.59
C GLY A 14 22.97 -7.89 58.67
N LEU A 15 24.29 -7.99 58.81
CA LEU A 15 25.19 -8.86 58.04
C LEU A 15 24.89 -10.35 58.26
N LEU A 16 25.04 -11.16 57.20
CA LEU A 16 25.81 -12.40 57.29
C LEU A 16 26.40 -12.72 55.90
N ALA A 17 27.73 -12.79 55.85
CA ALA A 17 28.48 -13.19 54.68
C ALA A 17 28.45 -14.71 54.53
N VAL A 18 28.05 -15.21 53.36
CA VAL A 18 28.37 -16.56 52.90
C VAL A 18 29.09 -16.40 51.58
N VAL A 19 30.40 -16.69 51.61
CA VAL A 19 31.25 -16.80 50.43
C VAL A 19 30.92 -18.15 49.78
N LEU A 20 30.22 -18.12 48.67
CA LEU A 20 30.10 -19.25 47.73
C LEU A 20 30.87 -18.88 46.48
N LEU A 21 32.07 -19.45 46.32
CA LEU A 21 32.74 -19.55 45.03
C LEU A 21 31.87 -20.41 44.11
N ALA A 22 31.09 -19.79 43.23
CA ALA A 22 30.49 -20.45 42.09
C ALA A 22 31.28 -20.06 40.84
N ALA A 23 31.75 -21.08 40.12
CA ALA A 23 32.48 -20.94 38.87
C ALA A 23 31.71 -20.04 37.89
N ALA A 24 32.40 -19.03 37.34
CA ALA A 24 31.91 -18.21 36.26
C ALA A 24 31.84 -19.06 34.97
N GLY A 25 30.78 -19.85 34.83
CA GLY A 25 30.30 -20.24 33.52
C GLY A 25 29.62 -19.02 32.91
N THR A 26 30.20 -18.46 31.85
CA THR A 26 29.49 -17.49 30.99
C THR A 26 28.32 -18.22 30.33
N ALA A 27 27.21 -18.36 31.05
CA ALA A 27 25.93 -18.65 30.42
C ALA A 27 25.57 -17.40 29.63
N THR A 28 25.85 -17.43 28.32
CA THR A 28 25.21 -16.52 27.38
C THR A 28 23.72 -16.85 27.40
N VAL A 29 22.98 -16.22 28.32
CA VAL A 29 21.52 -16.17 28.27
C VAL A 29 21.20 -15.40 27.02
N HIS A 30 21.03 -16.10 25.91
CA HIS A 30 20.41 -15.53 24.73
C HIS A 30 19.01 -15.13 25.18
N ALA A 31 18.72 -13.82 25.20
CA ALA A 31 17.36 -13.36 25.43
C ALA A 31 16.45 -14.10 24.45
N GLN A 32 15.53 -14.92 24.97
CA GLN A 32 14.57 -15.61 24.11
C GLN A 32 13.81 -14.54 23.34
N THR A 33 13.82 -14.63 22.01
CA THR A 33 12.99 -13.75 21.18
C THR A 33 11.54 -14.10 21.48
N PRO A 34 10.71 -13.18 21.99
CA PRO A 34 9.31 -13.47 22.26
C PRO A 34 8.63 -13.93 20.97
N LEU A 35 7.99 -15.10 21.01
CA LEU A 35 7.23 -15.63 19.89
C LEU A 35 5.99 -14.76 19.67
N GLN A 36 5.93 -14.10 18.52
CA GLN A 36 4.72 -13.45 18.02
C GLN A 36 4.20 -14.33 16.90
N ALA A 37 3.03 -14.93 17.12
CA ALA A 37 2.38 -15.82 16.16
C ALA A 37 1.04 -15.23 15.72
N ASP A 38 0.59 -15.60 14.53
CA ASP A 38 -0.73 -15.20 14.01
C ASP A 38 -1.28 -16.26 13.04
N VAL A 39 -2.60 -16.27 12.83
CA VAL A 39 -3.28 -17.04 11.78
C VAL A 39 -4.13 -16.09 10.96
N GLN A 40 -3.90 -16.07 9.65
CA GLN A 40 -4.61 -15.18 8.74
C GLN A 40 -5.32 -15.97 7.65
N VAL A 41 -6.49 -15.47 7.24
CA VAL A 41 -7.13 -15.94 6.00
C VAL A 41 -6.40 -15.30 4.82
N ARG A 42 -5.79 -16.16 4.02
CA ARG A 42 -4.91 -15.78 2.93
C ARG A 42 -5.69 -15.61 1.62
N PRO A 43 -5.46 -14.52 0.86
CA PRO A 43 -5.90 -14.42 -0.52
C PRO A 43 -5.15 -15.39 -1.46
N LEU A 44 -5.80 -15.79 -2.55
CA LEU A 44 -5.20 -16.54 -3.65
C LEU A 44 -5.70 -15.96 -4.97
N THR A 45 -4.78 -15.56 -5.84
CA THR A 45 -5.09 -14.83 -7.08
C THR A 45 -4.79 -15.64 -8.34
N ARG A 46 -5.31 -15.22 -9.49
CA ARG A 46 -5.00 -15.85 -10.78
C ARG A 46 -3.52 -15.69 -11.15
N ASP A 47 -2.93 -14.52 -10.85
CA ASP A 47 -1.51 -14.27 -11.03
C ASP A 47 -0.65 -15.25 -10.22
N GLU A 48 -0.97 -15.50 -8.95
CA GLU A 48 -0.24 -16.49 -8.14
C GLU A 48 -0.44 -17.93 -8.65
N ILE A 49 -1.67 -18.30 -9.05
CA ILE A 49 -1.93 -19.62 -9.63
C ILE A 49 -1.03 -19.85 -10.85
N SER A 50 -0.92 -18.85 -11.74
CA SER A 50 -0.05 -18.88 -12.90
C SER A 50 1.44 -18.89 -12.53
N ALA A 51 1.88 -17.92 -11.74
CA ALA A 51 3.29 -17.69 -11.40
C ALA A 51 3.91 -18.89 -10.66
N TYR A 52 3.15 -19.51 -9.77
CA TYR A 52 3.60 -20.66 -8.98
C TYR A 52 3.16 -22.02 -9.54
N LYS A 53 2.60 -22.03 -10.76
CA LYS A 53 2.17 -23.25 -11.48
C LYS A 53 1.26 -24.14 -10.64
N LEU A 54 0.34 -23.51 -9.90
CA LEU A 54 -0.64 -24.21 -9.09
C LEU A 54 -1.74 -24.80 -10.00
N PRO A 55 -2.49 -25.82 -9.53
CA PRO A 55 -3.62 -26.34 -10.31
C PRO A 55 -4.59 -25.22 -10.69
N SER A 56 -4.93 -25.11 -11.97
CA SER A 56 -5.85 -24.08 -12.48
C SER A 56 -7.29 -24.21 -11.96
N THR A 57 -7.59 -25.34 -11.30
CA THR A 57 -8.87 -25.61 -10.64
C THR A 57 -8.95 -25.06 -9.22
N LEU A 58 -7.87 -24.48 -8.68
CA LEU A 58 -7.94 -23.81 -7.38
C LEU A 58 -8.85 -22.58 -7.48
N GLN A 59 -9.75 -22.45 -6.51
CA GLN A 59 -10.64 -21.30 -6.41
C GLN A 59 -9.86 -20.08 -5.92
N VAL A 60 -10.07 -18.95 -6.59
CA VAL A 60 -9.55 -17.65 -6.16
C VAL A 60 -10.18 -17.28 -4.80
N SER A 61 -9.43 -16.60 -3.96
CA SER A 61 -9.92 -16.12 -2.66
C SER A 61 -9.46 -14.69 -2.42
N ALA A 62 -10.37 -13.87 -1.89
CA ALA A 62 -10.08 -12.50 -1.46
C ALA A 62 -9.39 -12.42 -0.08
N GLY A 63 -9.22 -13.55 0.63
CA GLY A 63 -8.69 -13.57 1.99
C GLY A 63 -9.61 -12.91 3.01
N LEU A 64 -10.92 -13.13 2.86
CA LEU A 64 -11.96 -12.61 3.75
C LEU A 64 -12.20 -13.60 4.90
N THR A 65 -12.53 -13.05 6.08
CA THR A 65 -12.98 -13.85 7.23
C THR A 65 -14.44 -14.31 7.09
N THR A 66 -15.16 -13.82 6.09
CA THR A 66 -16.51 -14.25 5.73
C THR A 66 -16.46 -14.91 4.37
N VAL A 67 -16.91 -16.17 4.30
CA VAL A 67 -16.65 -17.07 3.17
C VAL A 67 -17.93 -17.77 2.77
N GLY A 68 -18.14 -17.96 1.46
CA GLY A 68 -19.28 -18.70 0.94
C GLY A 68 -19.25 -20.16 1.35
N LEU A 69 -20.41 -20.79 1.50
CA LEU A 69 -20.46 -22.24 1.69
C LEU A 69 -19.76 -22.98 0.55
N GLY A 70 -18.88 -23.92 0.89
CA GLY A 70 -18.07 -24.70 -0.05
C GLY A 70 -16.86 -23.97 -0.65
N GLU A 71 -16.77 -22.64 -0.50
CA GLU A 71 -15.57 -21.88 -0.87
C GLU A 71 -14.41 -22.16 0.12
N PRO A 72 -13.15 -22.09 -0.34
CA PRO A 72 -12.00 -22.31 0.51
C PRO A 72 -11.63 -21.07 1.33
N ALA A 73 -11.40 -21.28 2.62
CA ALA A 73 -10.57 -20.39 3.45
C ALA A 73 -9.15 -20.96 3.51
N TYR A 74 -8.24 -20.37 2.72
CA TYR A 74 -6.80 -20.67 2.81
C TYR A 74 -6.23 -20.00 4.06
N LEU A 75 -5.41 -20.73 4.84
CA LEU A 75 -4.88 -20.24 6.11
C LEU A 75 -3.37 -20.29 6.13
N ASP A 76 -2.75 -19.16 6.49
CA ASP A 76 -1.33 -19.04 6.81
C ASP A 76 -1.18 -18.86 8.33
N ALA A 77 -0.47 -19.77 8.99
CA ALA A 77 0.07 -19.55 10.31
C ALA A 77 1.46 -18.90 10.16
N THR A 78 1.68 -17.79 10.85
CA THR A 78 2.94 -17.03 10.78
C THR A 78 3.56 -16.85 12.15
N VAL A 79 4.87 -16.62 12.15
CA VAL A 79 5.65 -16.20 13.33
C VAL A 79 6.50 -14.98 12.97
N ASN A 80 6.94 -14.19 13.94
CA ASN A 80 7.86 -13.08 13.70
C ASN A 80 9.14 -13.53 12.97
N SER A 81 9.61 -12.73 12.01
CA SER A 81 10.69 -13.09 11.08
C SER A 81 12.05 -13.36 11.74
N ALA A 82 12.23 -12.94 12.99
CA ALA A 82 13.39 -13.25 13.83
C ALA A 82 13.50 -14.73 14.24
N ILE A 83 12.40 -15.49 14.18
CA ILE A 83 12.43 -16.95 14.37
C ILE A 83 12.93 -17.60 13.07
N ALA A 84 14.01 -18.37 13.16
CA ALA A 84 14.54 -19.10 12.01
C ALA A 84 13.60 -20.26 11.62
N GLU A 85 13.51 -20.56 10.31
CA GLU A 85 12.66 -21.66 9.82
C GLU A 85 12.99 -22.99 10.50
N LYS A 86 14.28 -23.30 10.66
CA LYS A 86 14.76 -24.51 11.35
C LYS A 86 14.36 -24.59 12.84
N ASP A 87 13.97 -23.46 13.44
CA ASP A 87 13.59 -23.38 14.85
C ASP A 87 12.06 -23.55 15.02
N ILE A 88 11.29 -23.63 13.94
CA ILE A 88 9.86 -23.96 13.95
C ILE A 88 9.75 -25.49 14.02
N LEU A 89 9.36 -26.01 15.18
CA LEU A 89 9.36 -27.45 15.47
C LEU A 89 8.08 -28.13 14.97
N SER A 90 6.93 -27.48 15.13
CA SER A 90 5.64 -28.00 14.67
C SER A 90 4.58 -26.92 14.56
N VAL A 91 3.62 -27.15 13.67
CA VAL A 91 2.35 -26.42 13.61
C VAL A 91 1.22 -27.44 13.61
N THR A 92 0.42 -27.46 14.67
CA THR A 92 -0.72 -28.37 14.80
C THR A 92 -2.01 -27.60 14.66
N TRP A 93 -2.79 -27.94 13.63
CA TRP A 93 -4.06 -27.30 13.31
C TRP A 93 -5.23 -28.05 13.96
N THR A 94 -6.18 -27.31 14.52
CA THR A 94 -7.41 -27.86 15.12
C THR A 94 -8.60 -27.00 14.75
N LEU A 95 -9.70 -27.62 14.33
CA LEU A 95 -11.00 -26.96 14.22
C LEU A 95 -11.67 -27.01 15.59
N THR A 96 -11.54 -25.93 16.37
CA THR A 96 -11.94 -25.88 17.78
C THR A 96 -13.42 -25.59 17.97
N ALA A 97 -14.06 -24.93 17.00
CA ALA A 97 -15.51 -24.77 16.95
C ALA A 97 -16.02 -24.84 15.51
N ARG A 98 -17.23 -25.40 15.34
CA ARG A 98 -17.98 -25.41 14.08
C ARG A 98 -19.48 -25.43 14.36
N PRO A 99 -20.33 -24.97 13.42
CA PRO A 99 -21.79 -25.00 13.58
C PRO A 99 -22.33 -26.42 13.78
N ALA A 100 -23.44 -26.54 14.49
CA ALA A 100 -24.12 -27.82 14.67
C ALA A 100 -24.51 -28.41 13.31
N GLY A 101 -24.23 -29.69 13.10
CA GLY A 101 -24.47 -30.39 11.84
C GLY A 101 -23.37 -30.24 10.79
N SER A 102 -22.34 -29.44 11.03
CA SER A 102 -21.17 -29.34 10.15
C SER A 102 -20.33 -30.63 10.18
N ALA A 103 -20.02 -31.15 9.00
CA ALA A 103 -19.07 -32.23 8.77
C ALA A 103 -17.68 -31.71 8.35
N ALA A 104 -17.50 -30.40 8.17
CA ALA A 104 -16.25 -29.80 7.75
C ALA A 104 -15.07 -30.21 8.64
N VAL A 105 -13.95 -30.51 7.99
CA VAL A 105 -12.66 -30.82 8.59
C VAL A 105 -11.60 -29.92 7.97
N LEU A 106 -10.49 -29.75 8.68
CA LEU A 106 -9.31 -29.11 8.10
C LEU A 106 -8.61 -30.08 7.16
N SER A 107 -8.11 -29.57 6.05
CA SER A 107 -7.25 -30.31 5.14
C SER A 107 -5.94 -29.59 4.94
N ASP A 108 -4.99 -30.28 4.31
CA ASP A 108 -3.74 -29.65 3.89
C ASP A 108 -4.03 -28.55 2.87
N SER A 109 -3.27 -27.46 2.97
CA SER A 109 -3.33 -26.39 1.97
C SER A 109 -2.68 -26.86 0.67
N PRO A 110 -3.29 -26.60 -0.50
CA PRO A 110 -2.66 -26.88 -1.79
C PRO A 110 -1.48 -25.92 -2.09
N LEU A 111 -1.28 -24.89 -1.28
CA LEU A 111 -0.24 -23.88 -1.48
C LEU A 111 1.09 -24.36 -0.92
N THR A 112 2.04 -24.65 -1.81
CA THR A 112 3.40 -25.07 -1.42
C THR A 112 4.16 -23.96 -0.70
N LYS A 113 5.18 -24.32 0.10
CA LYS A 113 6.05 -23.36 0.80
C LYS A 113 6.76 -22.33 -0.10
N ASN A 114 6.80 -22.57 -1.41
CA ASN A 114 7.41 -21.66 -2.38
C ASN A 114 6.50 -20.46 -2.71
N VAL A 115 5.19 -20.56 -2.42
CA VAL A 115 4.29 -19.42 -2.51
C VAL A 115 4.55 -18.53 -1.27
N PRO A 116 5.02 -17.28 -1.42
CA PRO A 116 5.35 -16.38 -0.30
C PRO A 116 4.09 -15.95 0.46
N LEU A 117 4.24 -15.26 1.60
CA LEU A 117 3.12 -14.54 2.21
C LEU A 117 2.50 -13.57 1.20
N PHE A 118 1.18 -13.40 1.24
CA PHE A 118 0.45 -12.72 0.17
C PHE A 118 0.85 -11.24 0.06
N GLU A 119 0.83 -10.50 1.16
CA GLU A 119 1.33 -9.13 1.17
C GLU A 119 2.86 -9.14 1.25
N PRO A 120 3.59 -8.50 0.30
CA PRO A 120 5.04 -8.42 0.36
C PRO A 120 5.58 -7.79 1.66
N SER A 121 4.80 -6.86 2.23
CA SER A 121 5.07 -6.21 3.51
C SER A 121 5.18 -7.20 4.68
N ASP A 122 4.34 -8.24 4.68
CA ASP A 122 4.24 -9.17 5.79
C ASP A 122 5.47 -10.08 5.84
N ALA A 123 6.06 -10.41 4.69
CA ALA A 123 7.29 -11.18 4.60
C ALA A 123 8.51 -10.47 5.22
N VAL A 124 8.44 -9.16 5.49
CA VAL A 124 9.51 -8.42 6.17
C VAL A 124 9.49 -8.67 7.68
N VAL A 125 8.30 -8.72 8.27
CA VAL A 125 8.11 -8.81 9.74
C VAL A 125 7.72 -10.20 10.22
N SER A 126 7.23 -11.04 9.31
CA SER A 126 6.68 -12.37 9.58
C SER A 126 7.29 -13.42 8.65
N ARG A 127 7.21 -14.67 9.10
CA ARG A 127 7.62 -15.88 8.39
C ARG A 127 6.49 -16.89 8.43
N LEU A 128 6.27 -17.58 7.31
CA LEU A 128 5.34 -18.70 7.24
C LEU A 128 5.81 -19.84 8.15
N ALA A 129 4.93 -20.30 9.05
CA ALA A 129 5.16 -21.44 9.93
C ALA A 129 4.41 -22.69 9.47
N GLY A 130 3.21 -22.53 8.92
CA GLY A 130 2.40 -23.64 8.44
C GLY A 130 1.17 -23.16 7.69
N ARG A 131 0.49 -24.09 7.01
CA ARG A 131 -0.73 -23.81 6.26
C ARG A 131 -1.79 -24.85 6.49
N SER A 132 -3.05 -24.43 6.36
CA SER A 132 -4.21 -25.31 6.35
C SER A 132 -5.29 -24.75 5.44
N LEU A 133 -6.32 -25.55 5.19
CA LEU A 133 -7.49 -25.20 4.39
C LEU A 133 -8.75 -25.59 5.17
N LEU A 134 -9.71 -24.68 5.25
CA LEU A 134 -11.07 -24.98 5.69
C LEU A 134 -12.03 -24.79 4.50
N ARG A 135 -12.99 -25.71 4.36
CA ARG A 135 -14.16 -25.53 3.50
C ARG A 135 -15.43 -25.61 4.36
N PRO A 136 -16.06 -24.47 4.67
CA PRO A 136 -17.29 -24.47 5.43
C PRO A 136 -18.43 -25.15 4.66
N ASP A 137 -19.29 -25.87 5.35
CA ASP A 137 -20.40 -26.64 4.78
C ASP A 137 -21.76 -26.27 5.39
N VAL A 138 -21.78 -25.53 6.49
CA VAL A 138 -22.97 -25.05 7.19
C VAL A 138 -22.75 -23.59 7.56
N ALA A 139 -23.78 -22.76 7.40
CA ALA A 139 -23.66 -21.34 7.71
C ALA A 139 -23.49 -21.10 9.23
N GLY A 140 -22.57 -20.22 9.61
CA GLY A 140 -22.23 -19.91 10.99
C GLY A 140 -20.72 -19.79 11.23
N ALA A 141 -20.33 -19.67 12.50
CA ALA A 141 -18.93 -19.45 12.88
C ALA A 141 -18.14 -20.76 12.98
N TYR A 142 -16.94 -20.74 12.41
CA TYR A 142 -15.89 -21.75 12.54
C TYR A 142 -14.69 -21.11 13.23
N VAL A 143 -14.08 -21.81 14.18
CA VAL A 143 -12.85 -21.33 14.84
C VAL A 143 -11.74 -22.32 14.53
N VAL A 144 -10.72 -21.84 13.81
CA VAL A 144 -9.52 -22.61 13.49
C VAL A 144 -8.38 -22.14 14.39
N THR A 145 -7.68 -23.07 15.03
CA THR A 145 -6.56 -22.79 15.92
C THR A 145 -5.31 -23.48 15.41
N ALA A 146 -4.18 -22.75 15.37
CA ALA A 146 -2.86 -23.28 15.13
C ALA A 146 -2.03 -23.21 16.42
N ARG A 147 -1.54 -24.36 16.86
CA ARG A 147 -0.53 -24.46 17.92
C ARG A 147 0.86 -24.50 17.28
N ILE A 148 1.65 -23.46 17.49
CA ILE A 148 3.00 -23.32 16.94
C ILE A 148 4.02 -23.52 18.04
N ALA A 149 4.88 -24.54 17.92
CA ALA A 149 5.99 -24.77 18.83
C ALA A 149 7.32 -24.41 18.18
N THR A 150 8.16 -23.66 18.90
CA THR A 150 9.48 -23.23 18.45
C THR A 150 10.57 -23.62 19.44
N LEU A 151 11.80 -23.79 18.95
CA LEU A 151 12.95 -24.15 19.78
C LEU A 151 13.34 -23.03 20.75
N THR A 152 13.28 -21.78 20.28
CA THR A 152 13.85 -20.61 20.98
C THR A 152 12.79 -19.62 21.49
N GLY A 153 11.56 -19.66 20.97
CA GLY A 153 10.46 -18.75 21.31
C GLY A 153 9.31 -19.36 22.13
N GLY A 154 9.36 -20.66 22.45
CA GLY A 154 8.31 -21.35 23.19
C GLY A 154 7.15 -21.82 22.30
N THR A 155 5.95 -21.90 22.86
CA THR A 155 4.74 -22.36 22.15
C THR A 155 3.64 -21.31 22.22
N ALA A 156 2.93 -21.08 21.12
CA ALA A 156 1.77 -20.19 21.04
C ALA A 156 0.56 -20.93 20.44
N ASP A 157 -0.63 -20.65 20.98
CA ASP A 157 -1.91 -21.03 20.39
C ASP A 157 -2.57 -19.77 19.83
N VAL A 158 -2.81 -19.75 18.52
CA VAL A 158 -3.40 -18.61 17.80
C VAL A 158 -4.59 -19.08 17.01
N GLY A 159 -5.65 -18.29 16.97
CA GLY A 159 -6.92 -18.69 16.36
C GLY A 159 -7.52 -17.63 15.44
N GLN A 160 -8.19 -18.10 14.40
CA GLN A 160 -8.92 -17.28 13.45
C GLN A 160 -10.39 -17.75 13.40
N THR A 161 -11.31 -16.79 13.48
CA THR A 161 -12.74 -17.05 13.29
C THR A 161 -13.11 -16.80 11.84
N ILE A 162 -13.82 -17.75 11.23
CA ILE A 162 -14.34 -17.68 9.87
C ILE A 162 -15.86 -17.80 9.94
N ILE A 163 -16.56 -16.85 9.33
CA ILE A 163 -18.01 -16.82 9.28
C ILE A 163 -18.47 -17.32 7.92
N ALA A 164 -19.12 -18.47 7.91
CA ALA A 164 -19.66 -19.07 6.70
C ALA A 164 -21.08 -18.56 6.43
N GLY A 165 -21.38 -18.20 5.19
CA GLY A 165 -22.67 -17.64 4.82
C GLY A 165 -23.04 -17.89 3.36
N THR A 166 -24.20 -17.38 2.99
CA THR A 166 -24.68 -17.31 1.62
C THR A 166 -24.78 -15.86 1.14
N TYR A 167 -24.56 -15.64 -0.15
CA TYR A 167 -24.72 -14.33 -0.76
C TYR A 167 -26.21 -13.95 -0.83
N MET A 168 -26.52 -12.69 -0.56
CA MET A 168 -27.89 -12.16 -0.52
C MET A 168 -28.21 -11.19 -1.66
N GLY A 169 -27.17 -10.61 -2.26
CA GLY A 169 -27.24 -9.57 -3.25
C GLY A 169 -27.54 -8.18 -2.67
N ARG A 170 -27.48 -7.20 -3.58
CA ARG A 170 -27.50 -5.76 -3.27
C ARG A 170 -28.70 -5.31 -2.45
N ALA A 171 -29.88 -5.88 -2.70
CA ALA A 171 -31.12 -5.47 -2.04
C ALA A 171 -31.03 -5.61 -0.51
N ALA A 172 -30.40 -6.67 -0.01
CA ALA A 172 -30.25 -6.89 1.43
C ALA A 172 -29.36 -5.82 2.08
N CYS A 173 -28.24 -5.46 1.44
CA CYS A 173 -27.33 -4.44 1.96
C CYS A 173 -27.98 -3.05 1.94
N THR A 174 -28.62 -2.71 0.82
CA THR A 174 -29.23 -1.38 0.60
C THR A 174 -30.44 -1.12 1.50
N ALA A 175 -31.10 -2.16 2.01
CA ALA A 175 -32.19 -2.01 2.98
C ALA A 175 -31.77 -1.26 4.25
N CYS A 176 -30.51 -1.42 4.70
CA CYS A 176 -29.97 -0.75 5.88
C CYS A 176 -29.00 0.40 5.54
N HIS A 177 -28.16 0.22 4.51
CA HIS A 177 -27.04 1.12 4.19
C HIS A 177 -27.38 2.26 3.22
N SER A 178 -28.67 2.52 2.96
CA SER A 178 -29.12 3.61 2.08
C SER A 178 -29.79 4.79 2.80
N GLY A 179 -30.36 4.58 3.99
CA GLY A 179 -31.30 5.51 4.64
C GLY A 179 -31.02 5.82 6.12
N GLY A 180 -29.81 5.51 6.62
CA GLY A 180 -29.36 5.87 7.96
C GLY A 180 -29.63 4.84 9.08
N LEU A 181 -30.18 3.66 8.75
CA LEU A 181 -30.28 2.53 9.70
C LEU A 181 -28.90 1.93 10.03
N ALA A 182 -27.95 2.07 9.12
CA ALA A 182 -26.54 1.75 9.28
C ALA A 182 -25.70 2.81 8.58
N GLU A 183 -24.37 2.65 8.58
CA GLU A 183 -23.47 3.55 7.86
C GLU A 183 -23.88 3.67 6.38
N VAL A 184 -24.12 4.90 5.92
CA VAL A 184 -24.68 5.14 4.60
C VAL A 184 -23.57 5.04 3.56
N LYS A 185 -23.51 3.93 2.82
CA LYS A 185 -22.52 3.67 1.76
C LYS A 185 -23.14 3.50 0.37
N ALA A 186 -24.38 2.98 0.31
CA ALA A 186 -25.01 2.60 -0.95
C ALA A 186 -25.23 3.75 -1.94
N PRO A 187 -25.66 4.96 -1.52
CA PRO A 187 -25.96 6.04 -2.47
C PRO A 187 -24.75 6.50 -3.29
N THR A 188 -23.58 6.62 -2.66
CA THR A 188 -22.34 6.98 -3.36
C THR A 188 -21.78 5.80 -4.16
N TRP A 189 -21.82 4.59 -3.58
CA TRP A 189 -21.35 3.40 -4.28
C TRP A 189 -22.12 3.15 -5.57
N SER A 190 -23.43 3.41 -5.58
CA SER A 190 -24.29 3.23 -6.77
C SER A 190 -23.86 4.03 -7.99
N LYS A 191 -23.01 5.05 -7.82
CA LYS A 191 -22.47 5.90 -8.88
C LYS A 191 -21.12 5.43 -9.41
N THR A 192 -20.55 4.38 -8.83
CA THR A 192 -19.23 3.87 -9.20
C THR A 192 -19.31 2.95 -10.43
N ALA A 193 -18.17 2.74 -11.10
CA ALA A 193 -18.07 1.76 -12.19
C ALA A 193 -18.37 0.33 -11.71
N HIS A 194 -17.98 -0.01 -10.47
CA HIS A 194 -18.31 -1.30 -9.86
C HIS A 194 -19.82 -1.58 -9.87
N ALA A 195 -20.64 -0.58 -9.55
CA ALA A 195 -22.09 -0.74 -9.48
C ALA A 195 -22.77 -0.98 -10.84
N SER A 196 -22.05 -0.83 -11.97
CA SER A 196 -22.63 -0.87 -13.32
C SER A 196 -21.88 -1.75 -14.34
N ILE A 197 -20.70 -2.32 -14.03
CA ILE A 197 -19.88 -3.02 -15.03
C ILE A 197 -20.57 -4.20 -15.72
N PHE A 198 -21.32 -5.02 -14.98
CA PHE A 198 -22.06 -6.14 -15.58
C PHE A 198 -23.23 -5.66 -16.41
N THR A 199 -23.91 -4.61 -15.96
CA THR A 199 -25.00 -3.96 -16.70
C THR A 199 -24.48 -3.45 -18.04
N GLN A 200 -23.34 -2.75 -18.04
CA GLN A 200 -22.69 -2.25 -19.24
C GLN A 200 -22.22 -3.39 -20.15
N GLY A 201 -21.64 -4.45 -19.58
CA GLY A 201 -21.23 -5.64 -20.32
C GLY A 201 -22.39 -6.32 -21.03
N MET A 202 -23.46 -6.63 -20.29
CA MET A 202 -24.67 -7.24 -20.84
C MET A 202 -25.31 -6.39 -21.93
N ASN A 203 -25.22 -5.07 -21.81
CA ASN A 203 -25.74 -4.13 -22.81
C ASN A 203 -24.81 -3.89 -24.02
N GLY A 204 -23.66 -4.56 -24.10
CA GLY A 204 -22.70 -4.43 -25.20
C GLY A 204 -21.89 -3.14 -25.19
N VAL A 205 -21.78 -2.47 -24.03
CA VAL A 205 -21.07 -1.18 -23.88
C VAL A 205 -19.66 -1.36 -23.33
N ALA A 206 -19.45 -2.32 -22.43
CA ALA A 206 -18.18 -2.43 -21.69
C ALA A 206 -17.00 -2.93 -22.55
N SER A 207 -17.25 -3.87 -23.47
CA SER A 207 -16.25 -4.46 -24.37
C SER A 207 -16.95 -5.29 -25.46
N ASP A 208 -16.30 -5.40 -26.62
CA ASP A 208 -16.64 -6.31 -27.72
C ASP A 208 -16.33 -7.78 -27.44
N HIS A 209 -15.58 -8.08 -26.37
CA HIS A 209 -15.21 -9.44 -25.93
C HIS A 209 -15.92 -9.87 -24.64
N TYR A 210 -16.97 -9.15 -24.22
CA TYR A 210 -17.68 -9.46 -22.98
C TYR A 210 -18.42 -10.80 -23.06
N GLY A 211 -18.19 -11.72 -22.11
CA GLY A 211 -18.74 -13.08 -22.15
C GLY A 211 -18.80 -13.78 -20.79
N THR A 212 -19.03 -15.09 -20.80
CA THR A 212 -19.17 -15.91 -19.59
C THR A 212 -17.94 -15.86 -18.68
N GLY A 213 -16.74 -15.73 -19.26
CA GLY A 213 -15.49 -15.57 -18.50
C GLY A 213 -15.45 -14.33 -17.60
N CYS A 214 -16.30 -13.32 -17.86
CA CYS A 214 -16.39 -12.10 -17.08
C CYS A 214 -17.22 -12.25 -15.80
N LEU A 215 -18.09 -13.28 -15.72
CA LEU A 215 -19.03 -13.44 -14.60
C LEU A 215 -18.31 -13.60 -13.26
N ALA A 216 -17.18 -14.29 -13.25
CA ALA A 216 -16.36 -14.51 -12.05
C ALA A 216 -15.90 -13.23 -11.36
N CYS A 217 -15.77 -12.12 -12.10
CA CYS A 217 -15.35 -10.83 -11.55
C CYS A 217 -16.49 -9.80 -11.50
N HIS A 218 -17.48 -9.91 -12.39
CA HIS A 218 -18.50 -8.89 -12.56
C HIS A 218 -19.85 -9.25 -11.92
N THR A 219 -19.93 -10.36 -11.19
CA THR A 219 -21.13 -10.77 -10.45
C THR A 219 -20.76 -11.20 -9.03
N VAL A 220 -21.77 -11.44 -8.20
CA VAL A 220 -21.59 -11.77 -6.77
C VAL A 220 -21.51 -13.27 -6.58
N GLY A 221 -20.51 -13.73 -5.84
CA GLY A 221 -20.41 -15.12 -5.37
C GLY A 221 -20.26 -16.17 -6.47
N TYR A 222 -19.85 -15.76 -7.67
CA TYR A 222 -19.70 -16.69 -8.79
C TYR A 222 -18.59 -17.72 -8.52
N ASP A 223 -18.97 -18.98 -8.34
CA ASP A 223 -18.04 -20.09 -8.17
C ASP A 223 -18.63 -21.40 -8.69
N ALA A 224 -18.36 -21.69 -9.97
CA ALA A 224 -18.90 -22.87 -10.65
C ALA A 224 -18.38 -24.23 -10.12
N THR A 225 -17.59 -24.25 -9.04
CA THR A 225 -17.16 -25.48 -8.39
C THR A 225 -18.36 -26.19 -7.78
N ALA A 226 -18.55 -27.48 -8.08
CA ALA A 226 -19.77 -28.22 -7.70
C ALA A 226 -20.11 -28.24 -6.19
N GLY A 227 -19.13 -28.01 -5.32
CA GLY A 227 -19.33 -27.93 -3.87
C GLY A 227 -19.64 -26.54 -3.33
N ALA A 228 -19.45 -25.48 -4.12
CA ALA A 228 -19.66 -24.09 -3.72
C ALA A 228 -21.13 -23.67 -3.90
N VAL A 229 -22.01 -24.24 -3.08
CA VAL A 229 -23.45 -23.91 -3.08
C VAL A 229 -23.69 -22.82 -2.03
N ASN A 230 -23.44 -21.58 -2.41
CA ASN A 230 -23.37 -20.40 -1.54
C ASN A 230 -24.42 -19.33 -1.88
N GLY A 231 -25.33 -19.59 -2.83
CA GLY A 231 -26.35 -18.62 -3.27
C GLY A 231 -25.80 -17.50 -4.15
N GLY A 232 -24.61 -17.69 -4.72
CA GLY A 232 -23.99 -16.80 -5.69
C GLY A 232 -24.72 -16.77 -7.04
N PHE A 233 -24.20 -15.95 -7.95
CA PHE A 233 -24.82 -15.74 -9.26
C PHE A 233 -24.94 -17.04 -10.07
N ASP A 234 -23.94 -17.92 -10.03
CA ASP A 234 -23.94 -19.18 -10.76
C ASP A 234 -24.95 -20.19 -10.21
N ASP A 235 -25.11 -20.26 -8.88
CA ASP A 235 -26.15 -21.07 -8.23
C ASP A 235 -27.55 -20.64 -8.66
N VAL A 236 -27.83 -19.33 -8.59
CA VAL A 236 -29.13 -18.77 -8.99
C VAL A 236 -29.36 -18.92 -10.48
N ALA A 237 -28.31 -18.73 -11.31
CA ALA A 237 -28.40 -18.93 -12.75
C ALA A 237 -28.77 -20.38 -13.08
N LYS A 238 -28.13 -21.34 -12.42
CA LYS A 238 -28.42 -22.77 -12.55
C LYS A 238 -29.85 -23.10 -12.11
N GLN A 239 -30.30 -22.56 -10.97
CA GLN A 239 -31.67 -22.76 -10.48
C GLN A 239 -32.73 -22.26 -11.48
N LEU A 240 -32.45 -21.12 -12.13
CA LEU A 240 -33.35 -20.51 -13.11
C LEU A 240 -33.21 -21.10 -14.53
N ASN A 241 -32.30 -22.06 -14.74
CA ASN A 241 -31.90 -22.53 -16.07
C ASN A 241 -31.51 -21.37 -17.01
N TRP A 242 -30.91 -20.31 -16.45
CA TRP A 242 -30.50 -19.15 -17.21
C TRP A 242 -29.26 -19.45 -18.03
N VAL A 243 -29.25 -18.96 -19.27
CA VAL A 243 -28.13 -19.09 -20.19
C VAL A 243 -27.66 -17.70 -20.57
N PHE A 244 -26.33 -17.52 -20.59
CA PHE A 244 -25.71 -16.27 -21.00
C PHE A 244 -26.11 -15.92 -22.44
N PRO A 245 -26.68 -14.73 -22.72
CA PRO A 245 -27.11 -14.35 -24.05
C PRO A 245 -25.96 -14.33 -25.06
N THR A 246 -26.19 -14.85 -26.27
CA THR A 246 -25.22 -14.84 -27.37
C THR A 246 -25.10 -13.47 -28.06
N THR A 247 -26.06 -12.58 -27.84
CA THR A 247 -26.05 -11.20 -28.37
C THR A 247 -26.25 -10.20 -27.25
N LEU A 248 -25.25 -9.33 -27.06
CA LEU A 248 -25.24 -8.27 -26.07
C LEU A 248 -25.56 -6.94 -26.77
N LYS A 249 -26.62 -6.26 -26.32
CA LYS A 249 -27.10 -5.00 -26.90
C LYS A 249 -27.88 -4.21 -25.86
N ALA A 250 -28.13 -2.94 -26.14
CA ALA A 250 -28.92 -2.09 -25.26
C ALA A 250 -30.24 -2.78 -24.84
N GLY A 251 -30.50 -2.84 -23.53
CA GLY A 251 -31.68 -3.47 -22.93
C GLY A 251 -31.53 -4.97 -22.62
N THR A 252 -30.45 -5.63 -23.03
CA THR A 252 -30.23 -7.06 -22.70
C THR A 252 -30.20 -7.28 -21.19
N PHE A 253 -29.58 -6.40 -20.40
CA PHE A 253 -29.58 -6.53 -18.94
C PHE A 253 -30.99 -6.52 -18.34
N ASP A 254 -31.91 -5.72 -18.88
CA ASP A 254 -33.27 -5.58 -18.33
C ASP A 254 -34.07 -6.89 -18.45
N THR A 255 -33.73 -7.72 -19.43
CA THR A 255 -34.33 -9.05 -19.66
C THR A 255 -33.94 -10.10 -18.63
N LEU A 256 -32.92 -9.84 -17.79
CA LEU A 256 -32.51 -10.79 -16.76
C LEU A 256 -33.60 -10.93 -15.68
N PRO A 257 -33.78 -12.15 -15.14
CA PRO A 257 -34.51 -12.37 -13.89
C PRO A 257 -34.05 -11.43 -12.77
N MET A 258 -34.98 -11.05 -11.90
CA MET A 258 -34.71 -10.05 -10.85
C MET A 258 -33.65 -10.53 -9.86
N GLU A 259 -33.63 -11.83 -9.59
CA GLU A 259 -32.67 -12.52 -8.73
C GLU A 259 -31.24 -12.38 -9.26
N LEU A 260 -31.04 -12.55 -10.57
CA LEU A 260 -29.75 -12.34 -11.23
C LEU A 260 -29.35 -10.86 -11.27
N LYS A 261 -30.31 -9.95 -11.47
CA LYS A 261 -30.04 -8.51 -11.38
C LYS A 261 -29.59 -8.10 -9.98
N ASN A 262 -30.14 -8.73 -8.93
CA ASN A 262 -29.77 -8.49 -7.55
C ASN A 262 -28.33 -8.95 -7.21
N LEU A 263 -27.85 -10.01 -7.87
CA LEU A 263 -26.46 -10.53 -7.77
C LEU A 263 -25.54 -10.00 -8.89
N GLY A 264 -26.03 -9.08 -9.72
CA GLY A 264 -25.30 -8.52 -10.83
C GLY A 264 -24.45 -7.31 -10.43
N ASN A 265 -23.37 -7.10 -11.20
CA ASN A 265 -22.33 -6.10 -10.99
C ASN A 265 -21.45 -6.39 -9.77
N ILE A 266 -20.39 -5.59 -9.59
CA ILE A 266 -19.52 -5.65 -8.42
C ILE A 266 -20.18 -4.83 -7.31
N GLN A 267 -20.61 -5.49 -6.24
CA GLN A 267 -21.34 -4.88 -5.13
C GLN A 267 -20.71 -5.20 -3.77
N CYS A 268 -21.44 -4.90 -2.69
CA CYS A 268 -20.96 -4.95 -1.31
C CYS A 268 -20.31 -6.31 -0.99
N GLU A 269 -21.00 -7.41 -1.28
CA GLU A 269 -20.54 -8.75 -0.90
C GLU A 269 -19.34 -9.25 -1.73
N ASN A 270 -19.00 -8.62 -2.86
CA ASN A 270 -17.73 -8.91 -3.54
C ASN A 270 -16.53 -8.52 -2.68
N CYS A 271 -16.64 -7.47 -1.87
CA CYS A 271 -15.55 -6.99 -1.02
C CYS A 271 -15.71 -7.39 0.45
N HIS A 272 -16.95 -7.60 0.89
CA HIS A 272 -17.32 -7.86 2.27
C HIS A 272 -17.64 -9.32 2.58
N GLY A 273 -17.73 -10.18 1.56
CA GLY A 273 -18.13 -11.58 1.68
C GLY A 273 -19.64 -11.76 1.81
N PRO A 274 -20.13 -13.00 1.95
CA PRO A 274 -21.57 -13.30 2.02
C PRO A 274 -22.22 -12.70 3.27
N GLY A 275 -23.28 -11.91 3.07
CA GLY A 275 -23.91 -11.11 4.13
C GLY A 275 -24.97 -11.82 4.97
N SER A 276 -25.28 -13.10 4.71
CA SER A 276 -26.42 -13.78 5.36
C SER A 276 -26.38 -13.78 6.88
N GLN A 277 -25.21 -14.01 7.48
CA GLN A 277 -25.06 -14.01 8.95
C GLN A 277 -25.18 -12.59 9.52
N HIS A 278 -24.53 -11.62 8.87
CA HIS A 278 -24.64 -10.21 9.24
C HIS A 278 -26.09 -9.72 9.29
N VAL A 279 -26.86 -9.97 8.23
CA VAL A 279 -28.28 -9.57 8.16
C VAL A 279 -29.11 -10.31 9.20
N ARG A 280 -28.91 -11.63 9.34
CA ARG A 280 -29.65 -12.47 10.30
C ARG A 280 -29.46 -12.00 11.75
N TRP A 281 -28.27 -11.55 12.11
CA TRP A 281 -27.92 -11.14 13.48
C TRP A 281 -27.99 -9.62 13.68
N GLY A 282 -28.88 -8.95 12.95
CA GLY A 282 -29.20 -7.54 13.20
C GLY A 282 -28.10 -6.55 12.81
N GLY A 283 -27.23 -6.92 11.86
CA GLY A 283 -26.16 -6.05 11.37
C GLY A 283 -24.86 -6.11 12.20
N SER A 284 -24.61 -7.22 12.90
CA SER A 284 -23.36 -7.39 13.66
C SER A 284 -22.13 -7.30 12.76
N THR A 285 -21.20 -6.38 13.06
CA THR A 285 -19.96 -6.19 12.30
C THR A 285 -18.96 -7.35 12.49
N LEU A 286 -19.21 -8.26 13.44
CA LEU A 286 -18.39 -9.47 13.62
C LEU A 286 -18.70 -10.54 12.56
N GLU A 287 -19.86 -10.44 11.91
CA GLU A 287 -20.39 -11.42 10.95
C GLU A 287 -20.21 -10.98 9.49
N ILE A 288 -19.37 -9.97 9.24
CA ILE A 288 -19.06 -9.43 7.92
C ILE A 288 -17.61 -8.97 7.87
N SER A 289 -16.92 -9.14 6.74
CA SER A 289 -15.52 -8.75 6.65
C SER A 289 -15.38 -7.27 6.33
N VAL A 290 -14.42 -6.60 6.95
CA VAL A 290 -13.93 -5.28 6.54
C VAL A 290 -12.42 -5.41 6.34
N ALA A 291 -12.05 -6.00 5.22
CA ALA A 291 -10.65 -6.34 4.95
C ALA A 291 -9.87 -5.11 4.49
N SER A 292 -8.67 -4.96 5.07
CA SER A 292 -7.69 -3.94 4.74
C SER A 292 -6.50 -4.50 3.98
N ASN A 293 -6.62 -5.68 3.38
CA ASN A 293 -5.59 -6.32 2.56
C ASN A 293 -5.87 -6.08 1.06
N THR A 294 -4.83 -6.27 0.26
CA THR A 294 -4.82 -6.10 -1.20
C THR A 294 -5.63 -7.21 -1.90
N GLY A 295 -5.78 -8.38 -1.26
CA GLY A 295 -6.48 -9.56 -1.77
C GLY A 295 -7.91 -9.31 -2.23
N VAL A 296 -8.63 -8.44 -1.51
CA VAL A 296 -10.00 -8.02 -1.84
C VAL A 296 -10.10 -7.38 -3.22
N CYS A 297 -9.06 -6.68 -3.65
CA CYS A 297 -9.03 -6.06 -4.97
C CYS A 297 -8.43 -7.05 -6.00
N SER A 298 -7.39 -7.77 -5.59
CA SER A 298 -6.65 -8.71 -6.45
C SER A 298 -7.46 -9.92 -6.92
N GLN A 299 -8.57 -10.27 -6.26
CA GLN A 299 -9.45 -11.34 -6.78
C GLN A 299 -9.96 -11.05 -8.21
N CYS A 300 -10.04 -9.78 -8.61
CA CYS A 300 -10.39 -9.34 -9.96
C CYS A 300 -9.24 -8.62 -10.67
N HIS A 301 -8.44 -7.85 -9.94
CA HIS A 301 -7.37 -7.00 -10.49
C HIS A 301 -5.98 -7.66 -10.54
N ALA A 302 -5.93 -9.00 -10.49
CA ALA A 302 -4.71 -9.79 -10.65
C ALA A 302 -4.85 -10.76 -11.83
N ALA A 303 -4.79 -10.20 -13.04
CA ALA A 303 -4.55 -10.93 -14.27
C ALA A 303 -3.55 -10.12 -15.12
N ALA A 304 -2.27 -10.39 -14.95
CA ALA A 304 -1.14 -9.54 -15.37
C ALA A 304 -1.17 -9.05 -16.83
N THR A 305 -1.86 -9.75 -17.74
CA THR A 305 -1.94 -9.34 -19.16
C THR A 305 -3.06 -8.35 -19.50
N HIS A 306 -4.07 -8.17 -18.64
CA HIS A 306 -5.27 -7.35 -18.96
C HIS A 306 -6.00 -6.75 -17.75
N HIS A 307 -5.81 -7.29 -16.55
CA HIS A 307 -6.21 -6.70 -15.27
C HIS A 307 -4.97 -6.62 -14.37
N ILE A 308 -4.02 -5.77 -14.75
CA ILE A 308 -2.63 -5.83 -14.29
C ILE A 308 -2.33 -5.16 -12.93
N LYS A 309 -3.31 -4.49 -12.32
CA LYS A 309 -3.03 -3.52 -11.24
C LYS A 309 -2.35 -4.14 -10.03
N SER A 310 -2.68 -5.38 -9.68
CA SER A 310 -1.99 -6.09 -8.60
C SER A 310 -0.55 -6.47 -8.95
N ALA A 311 -0.27 -6.85 -10.19
CA ALA A 311 1.10 -7.13 -10.65
C ALA A 311 1.98 -5.87 -10.65
N GLU A 312 1.45 -4.75 -11.17
CA GLU A 312 2.12 -3.44 -11.10
C GLU A 312 2.40 -3.02 -9.65
N TRP A 313 1.40 -3.13 -8.77
CA TRP A 313 1.54 -2.76 -7.36
C TRP A 313 2.57 -3.63 -6.62
N ASN A 314 2.59 -4.95 -6.87
CA ASN A 314 3.58 -5.87 -6.30
C ASN A 314 5.03 -5.47 -6.66
N ASN A 315 5.24 -4.83 -7.81
CA ASN A 315 6.53 -4.33 -8.26
C ASN A 315 6.85 -2.91 -7.77
N SER A 316 5.96 -2.29 -6.98
CA SER A 316 6.13 -0.96 -6.40
C SER A 316 6.72 -1.02 -4.98
N MET A 317 7.31 0.08 -4.54
CA MET A 317 7.73 0.22 -3.13
C MET A 317 6.55 0.44 -2.17
N HIS A 318 5.34 0.69 -2.65
CA HIS A 318 4.15 0.80 -1.79
C HIS A 318 3.72 -0.56 -1.20
N ALA A 319 4.05 -1.66 -1.89
CA ALA A 319 3.89 -3.00 -1.35
C ALA A 319 4.82 -3.30 -0.16
N VAL A 320 5.93 -2.55 -0.04
CA VAL A 320 6.89 -2.63 1.09
C VAL A 320 7.37 -1.23 1.48
N ALA A 321 6.44 -0.39 1.96
CA ALA A 321 6.67 1.05 2.17
C ALA A 321 7.69 1.38 3.27
N THR A 322 7.94 0.45 4.19
CA THR A 322 9.01 0.58 5.19
C THR A 322 9.55 -0.80 5.57
N ARG A 323 10.86 -0.86 5.82
CA ARG A 323 11.52 -2.04 6.43
C ARG A 323 11.74 -1.86 7.93
N ASP A 324 11.56 -0.64 8.43
CA ASP A 324 11.58 -0.31 9.85
C ASP A 324 10.14 -0.28 10.39
N PRO A 325 9.87 -0.79 11.62
CA PRO A 325 8.54 -0.74 12.19
C PRO A 325 8.05 0.71 12.35
N SER A 326 7.07 1.10 11.54
CA SER A 326 6.08 2.10 11.91
C SER A 326 5.11 1.45 12.90
N GLY A 327 4.51 2.21 13.81
CA GLY A 327 3.76 1.60 14.91
C GLY A 327 3.37 2.56 16.01
N ALA A 328 2.87 1.99 17.11
CA ALA A 328 2.52 2.74 18.30
C ALA A 328 3.70 3.58 18.81
N GLY A 329 3.45 4.84 19.14
CA GLY A 329 4.48 5.82 19.51
C GLY A 329 5.21 6.46 18.32
N ARG A 330 4.82 6.14 17.08
CA ARG A 330 5.34 6.72 15.83
C ARG A 330 4.21 7.23 14.94
N GLU A 331 3.19 7.83 15.52
CA GLU A 331 1.95 8.25 14.83
C GLU A 331 2.23 9.22 13.67
N ALA A 332 3.26 10.05 13.79
CA ALA A 332 3.69 10.92 12.68
C ALA A 332 4.19 10.14 11.44
N CYS A 333 4.69 8.92 11.63
CA CYS A 333 5.19 8.06 10.56
C CYS A 333 4.07 7.20 9.96
N VAL A 334 3.12 6.72 10.76
CA VAL A 334 2.04 5.83 10.27
C VAL A 334 1.14 6.53 9.27
N GLY A 335 1.01 7.87 9.36
CA GLY A 335 0.25 8.66 8.41
C GLY A 335 0.74 8.59 6.96
N CYS A 336 1.97 8.11 6.71
CA CYS A 336 2.49 7.90 5.35
C CYS A 336 2.98 6.46 5.11
N HIS A 337 3.35 5.72 6.17
CA HIS A 337 3.97 4.40 6.07
C HIS A 337 3.05 3.24 6.47
N THR A 338 1.76 3.48 6.71
CA THR A 338 0.76 2.41 6.81
C THR A 338 -0.51 2.80 6.05
N GLY A 339 -1.14 1.83 5.38
CA GLY A 339 -2.35 2.11 4.61
C GLY A 339 -3.49 2.66 5.46
N THR A 340 -3.76 2.02 6.60
CA THR A 340 -4.80 2.47 7.54
C THR A 340 -4.47 3.80 8.23
N GLY A 341 -3.20 4.03 8.58
CA GLY A 341 -2.75 5.28 9.19
C GLY A 341 -2.87 6.46 8.23
N PHE A 342 -2.58 6.26 6.93
CA PHE A 342 -2.84 7.25 5.90
C PHE A 342 -4.33 7.58 5.77
N VAL A 343 -5.20 6.56 5.70
CA VAL A 343 -6.65 6.76 5.62
C VAL A 343 -7.15 7.59 6.80
N ASP A 344 -6.67 7.29 8.01
CA ASP A 344 -7.02 8.01 9.22
C ASP A 344 -6.52 9.47 9.18
N ARG A 345 -5.30 9.70 8.69
CA ARG A 345 -4.74 11.04 8.50
C ARG A 345 -5.57 11.90 7.55
N VAL A 346 -5.90 11.39 6.35
CA VAL A 346 -6.66 12.17 5.35
C VAL A 346 -8.11 12.38 5.77
N ASN A 347 -8.66 11.51 6.61
CA ASN A 347 -9.99 11.67 7.21
C ASN A 347 -9.98 12.55 8.47
N GLY A 348 -8.81 13.03 8.92
CA GLY A 348 -8.70 13.89 10.10
C GLY A 348 -8.98 13.17 11.43
N ALA A 349 -8.70 11.87 11.52
CA ALA A 349 -8.90 11.11 12.75
C ALA A 349 -7.99 11.61 13.89
N ALA A 350 -8.56 11.76 15.09
CA ALA A 350 -7.81 12.23 16.26
C ALA A 350 -6.76 11.22 16.76
N THR A 351 -6.96 9.93 16.50
CA THR A 351 -6.04 8.86 16.90
C THR A 351 -5.89 7.89 15.72
N PRO A 352 -4.81 8.04 14.92
CA PRO A 352 -4.54 7.15 13.81
C PRO A 352 -4.30 5.72 14.29
N ARG A 353 -4.79 4.74 13.52
CA ARG A 353 -4.42 3.34 13.67
C ARG A 353 -2.95 3.18 13.36
N THR A 354 -2.28 2.40 14.21
CA THR A 354 -0.82 2.22 14.16
C THR A 354 -0.40 0.82 13.76
N ALA A 355 -1.35 -0.09 13.52
CA ALA A 355 -1.04 -1.40 12.98
C ALA A 355 -0.36 -1.27 11.62
N TYR A 356 0.73 -2.01 11.45
CA TYR A 356 1.43 -2.04 10.18
C TYR A 356 0.54 -2.64 9.08
N SER A 357 0.61 -2.06 7.90
CA SER A 357 -0.04 -2.55 6.67
C SER A 357 0.68 -1.93 5.48
N ALA A 358 0.73 -2.64 4.36
CA ALA A 358 1.20 -2.05 3.11
C ALA A 358 0.37 -0.82 2.71
N ILE A 359 0.96 0.05 1.88
CA ILE A 359 0.20 1.09 1.17
C ILE A 359 -0.50 0.39 0.00
N ASN A 360 -1.69 -0.14 0.26
CA ASN A 360 -2.45 -0.95 -0.68
C ASN A 360 -3.50 -0.15 -1.47
N CYS A 361 -4.29 -0.85 -2.27
CA CYS A 361 -5.32 -0.29 -3.15
C CYS A 361 -6.24 0.69 -2.41
N GLN A 362 -6.78 0.28 -1.26
CA GLN A 362 -7.74 1.05 -0.47
C GLN A 362 -7.10 2.26 0.21
N THR A 363 -5.76 2.32 0.29
CA THR A 363 -5.07 3.52 0.78
C THR A 363 -5.34 4.69 -0.16
N CYS A 364 -5.25 4.44 -1.47
CA CYS A 364 -5.44 5.46 -2.51
C CYS A 364 -6.89 5.57 -3.00
N HIS A 365 -7.62 4.45 -3.05
CA HIS A 365 -8.98 4.37 -3.59
C HIS A 365 -10.03 4.22 -2.48
N GLU A 366 -11.11 5.00 -2.54
CA GLU A 366 -12.28 4.86 -1.65
C GLU A 366 -13.36 4.03 -2.35
N PRO A 367 -13.55 2.74 -1.98
CA PRO A 367 -14.34 1.79 -2.77
C PRO A 367 -15.84 2.09 -2.81
N HIS A 368 -16.34 2.98 -1.94
CA HIS A 368 -17.75 3.36 -1.87
C HIS A 368 -18.05 4.68 -2.60
N GLY A 369 -17.06 5.30 -3.25
CA GLY A 369 -17.23 6.60 -3.91
C GLY A 369 -17.42 7.78 -2.94
N GLN A 370 -17.04 7.63 -1.68
CA GLN A 370 -17.05 8.67 -0.65
C GLN A 370 -15.73 9.45 -0.65
N THR A 371 -15.33 9.88 -1.84
CA THR A 371 -14.10 10.61 -2.07
C THR A 371 -14.25 12.08 -1.70
N THR A 372 -13.13 12.81 -1.62
CA THR A 372 -13.11 14.27 -1.44
C THR A 372 -12.40 14.91 -2.62
N PRO A 373 -13.08 15.59 -3.56
CA PRO A 373 -14.54 15.75 -3.66
C PRO A 373 -15.22 14.42 -4.02
N GLY A 374 -16.51 14.27 -3.73
CA GLY A 374 -17.29 13.03 -3.94
C GLY A 374 -17.47 12.58 -5.40
N SER A 375 -16.79 13.25 -6.34
CA SER A 375 -16.73 12.92 -7.76
C SER A 375 -15.29 12.68 -8.22
N ALA A 376 -14.35 12.43 -7.30
CA ALA A 376 -12.96 12.21 -7.66
C ALA A 376 -12.86 11.03 -8.65
N PRO A 377 -12.17 11.21 -9.80
CA PRO A 377 -12.04 10.18 -10.80
C PRO A 377 -11.32 8.96 -10.23
N HIS A 378 -11.62 7.79 -10.80
CA HIS A 378 -11.03 6.51 -10.38
C HIS A 378 -11.17 6.21 -8.87
N LEU A 379 -12.12 6.84 -8.19
CA LEU A 379 -12.32 6.73 -6.74
C LEU A 379 -11.10 7.19 -5.91
N VAL A 380 -10.27 8.10 -6.42
CA VAL A 380 -9.15 8.65 -5.65
C VAL A 380 -9.66 9.30 -4.37
N ARG A 381 -9.15 8.83 -3.22
CA ARG A 381 -9.70 9.12 -1.89
C ARG A 381 -9.81 10.61 -1.59
N SER A 382 -8.74 11.37 -1.86
CA SER A 382 -8.71 12.79 -1.57
C SER A 382 -7.88 13.55 -2.60
N LEU A 383 -8.50 14.58 -3.16
CA LEU A 383 -7.93 15.64 -3.99
C LEU A 383 -8.10 17.00 -3.29
N ALA A 384 -8.24 17.00 -1.96
CA ALA A 384 -8.23 18.23 -1.17
C ALA A 384 -6.89 18.96 -1.30
N SER A 385 -6.88 20.26 -1.01
CA SER A 385 -5.64 21.05 -1.01
C SER A 385 -4.63 20.49 -0.01
N VAL A 386 -3.37 20.43 -0.41
CA VAL A 386 -2.27 19.93 0.43
C VAL A 386 -1.47 21.10 0.98
N LYS A 387 -1.23 21.12 2.29
CA LYS A 387 -0.40 22.14 2.94
C LYS A 387 0.98 21.56 3.26
N LEU A 388 2.01 22.15 2.67
CA LEU A 388 3.42 21.82 2.93
C LEU A 388 3.87 22.35 4.30
N ALA A 389 4.99 21.84 4.79
CA ALA A 389 5.53 22.20 6.11
C ALA A 389 5.95 23.68 6.23
N ASP A 390 6.31 24.35 5.13
CA ASP A 390 6.55 25.80 5.10
C ASP A 390 5.28 26.65 5.14
N GLY A 391 4.11 26.03 5.01
CA GLY A 391 2.81 26.68 4.96
C GLY A 391 2.26 26.92 3.56
N THR A 392 3.04 26.63 2.50
CA THR A 392 2.57 26.68 1.11
C THR A 392 1.37 25.75 0.92
N VAL A 393 0.31 26.24 0.27
CA VAL A 393 -0.92 25.48 0.01
C VAL A 393 -1.02 25.19 -1.48
N ILE A 394 -1.05 23.90 -1.80
CA ILE A 394 -1.21 23.37 -3.14
C ILE A 394 -2.71 23.17 -3.40
N THR A 395 -3.27 23.92 -4.35
CA THR A 395 -4.69 23.80 -4.74
C THR A 395 -4.87 23.01 -6.04
N GLU A 396 -3.91 23.13 -6.96
CA GLU A 396 -3.89 22.48 -8.27
C GLU A 396 -3.00 21.22 -8.30
N GLY A 397 -3.09 20.41 -9.37
CA GLY A 397 -2.27 19.22 -9.58
C GLY A 397 -3.04 17.90 -9.68
N GLY A 398 -4.34 17.98 -9.97
CA GLY A 398 -5.19 16.84 -10.33
C GLY A 398 -5.08 15.67 -9.35
N ASN A 399 -4.97 14.46 -9.88
CA ASN A 399 -4.81 13.21 -9.11
C ASN A 399 -3.49 13.15 -8.34
N GLY A 400 -2.46 13.89 -8.77
CA GLY A 400 -1.16 13.98 -8.09
C GLY A 400 -1.24 14.54 -6.67
N LYS A 401 -2.30 15.29 -6.32
CA LYS A 401 -2.53 15.78 -4.94
C LYS A 401 -2.59 14.65 -3.92
N LEU A 402 -3.04 13.45 -4.30
CA LEU A 402 -3.01 12.30 -3.40
C LEU A 402 -1.57 11.96 -2.99
N CYS A 403 -0.64 11.92 -3.95
CA CYS A 403 0.77 11.61 -3.73
C CYS A 403 1.44 12.64 -2.80
N MET A 404 1.10 13.91 -2.96
CA MET A 404 1.65 15.04 -2.20
C MET A 404 1.31 14.99 -0.71
N ASN A 405 0.31 14.19 -0.29
CA ASN A 405 0.02 13.99 1.13
C ASN A 405 1.17 13.29 1.88
N CYS A 406 1.95 12.45 1.17
CA CYS A 406 3.07 11.70 1.74
C CYS A 406 4.43 12.21 1.25
N HIS A 407 4.55 12.50 -0.05
CA HIS A 407 5.80 12.90 -0.70
C HIS A 407 6.08 14.39 -0.52
N GLN A 408 6.28 14.79 0.73
CA GLN A 408 6.60 16.15 1.12
C GLN A 408 7.64 16.18 2.25
N SER A 409 8.36 17.29 2.37
CA SER A 409 9.25 17.52 3.50
C SER A 409 8.46 17.56 4.82
N ARG A 410 9.06 17.01 5.88
CA ARG A 410 8.55 17.14 7.25
C ARG A 410 8.97 18.42 7.95
N GLN A 411 9.78 19.26 7.29
CA GLN A 411 10.41 20.43 7.89
C GLN A 411 10.05 21.69 7.11
N ASN A 412 9.89 22.81 7.81
CA ASN A 412 9.98 24.12 7.17
C ASN A 412 11.46 24.47 6.99
N ALA A 413 11.96 24.48 5.75
CA ALA A 413 13.37 24.70 5.44
C ALA A 413 13.93 25.99 6.04
N SER A 414 13.20 27.10 5.90
CA SER A 414 13.64 28.43 6.35
C SER A 414 13.88 28.49 7.87
N VAL A 415 13.09 27.73 8.64
CA VAL A 415 13.23 27.65 10.10
C VAL A 415 14.21 26.56 10.48
N TYR A 416 14.03 25.36 9.93
CA TYR A 416 14.79 24.17 10.33
C TYR A 416 16.26 24.31 9.99
N ALA A 417 16.60 24.70 8.76
CA ALA A 417 17.98 24.84 8.34
C ALA A 417 18.71 25.96 9.12
N ALA A 418 17.99 27.02 9.47
CA ALA A 418 18.50 28.18 10.21
C ALA A 418 18.65 27.97 11.73
N THR A 419 17.93 27.01 12.32
CA THR A 419 17.85 26.88 13.79
C THR A 419 18.15 25.51 14.35
N ALA A 420 17.82 24.42 13.63
CA ALA A 420 17.98 23.07 14.16
C ALA A 420 19.45 22.73 14.43
N ALA A 421 19.67 21.89 15.45
CA ALA A 421 20.98 21.33 15.74
C ALA A 421 21.37 20.31 14.66
N ALA A 422 22.66 20.27 14.33
CA ALA A 422 23.20 19.28 13.43
C ALA A 422 23.00 17.86 13.98
N SER A 423 22.65 16.92 13.10
CA SER A 423 22.52 15.51 13.45
C SER A 423 22.61 14.64 12.21
N ALA A 424 22.86 13.34 12.40
CA ALA A 424 22.86 12.36 11.31
C ALA A 424 21.50 12.24 10.58
N ARG A 425 20.43 12.84 11.12
CA ARG A 425 19.09 12.86 10.53
C ARG A 425 18.67 14.27 10.05
N PHE A 426 19.62 15.21 10.03
CA PHE A 426 19.36 16.57 9.61
C PHE A 426 19.02 16.58 8.12
N GLY A 427 17.91 17.23 7.73
CA GLY A 427 17.48 17.32 6.33
C GLY A 427 15.96 17.50 6.22
N PRO A 428 15.40 17.48 5.01
CA PRO A 428 13.97 17.66 4.77
C PRO A 428 13.10 16.48 5.26
N HIS A 429 13.71 15.37 5.69
CA HIS A 429 13.13 14.02 5.63
C HIS A 429 12.99 13.55 4.17
N HIS A 430 13.20 12.26 3.91
CA HIS A 430 13.19 11.71 2.55
C HIS A 430 11.90 12.08 1.82
N GLY A 431 12.01 12.29 0.49
CA GLY A 431 10.88 12.49 -0.40
C GLY A 431 10.23 13.89 -0.42
N PRO A 432 10.98 14.99 -0.62
CA PRO A 432 10.42 16.34 -0.79
C PRO A 432 9.87 16.60 -2.21
N GLN A 433 9.29 15.59 -2.88
CA GLN A 433 8.90 15.72 -4.29
C GLN A 433 7.81 16.78 -4.53
N ALA A 434 6.82 16.87 -3.63
CA ALA A 434 5.78 17.91 -3.72
C ALA A 434 6.39 19.30 -3.56
N ASP A 435 7.30 19.48 -2.60
CA ASP A 435 8.00 20.74 -2.35
C ASP A 435 8.84 21.15 -3.57
N MET A 436 9.60 20.22 -4.15
CA MET A 436 10.43 20.47 -5.34
C MET A 436 9.56 20.85 -6.54
N LEU A 437 8.52 20.06 -6.85
CA LEU A 437 7.62 20.33 -7.96
C LEU A 437 6.96 21.71 -7.81
N GLN A 438 6.55 22.08 -6.59
CA GLN A 438 5.99 23.40 -6.28
C GLN A 438 6.99 24.54 -6.31
N GLY A 439 8.29 24.26 -6.32
CA GLY A 439 9.31 25.30 -6.16
C GLY A 439 9.23 25.98 -4.79
N ALA A 440 8.90 25.21 -3.76
CA ALA A 440 8.66 25.66 -2.40
C ALA A 440 9.62 24.97 -1.42
N ASN A 441 9.60 25.43 -0.16
CA ASN A 441 10.26 24.79 0.98
C ASN A 441 11.74 24.37 0.79
N GLY A 442 12.49 25.13 0.00
CA GLY A 442 13.96 25.09 -0.05
C GLY A 442 14.55 26.22 0.79
N PHE A 443 15.83 26.14 1.16
CA PHE A 443 16.49 27.25 1.83
C PHE A 443 16.98 28.27 0.79
N THR A 444 16.21 29.35 0.61
CA THR A 444 16.40 30.27 -0.53
C THR A 444 17.41 31.40 -0.29
N TYR A 445 17.98 31.51 0.91
CA TYR A 445 18.85 32.64 1.28
C TYR A 445 18.19 34.02 1.09
N SER A 446 16.87 34.09 1.27
CA SER A 446 16.05 35.28 0.96
C SER A 446 16.10 35.73 -0.50
N GLN A 447 16.59 34.88 -1.40
CA GLN A 447 16.61 35.12 -2.84
C GLN A 447 15.32 34.61 -3.49
N LYS A 448 14.96 35.19 -4.63
CA LYS A 448 13.89 34.66 -5.47
C LYS A 448 14.45 33.55 -6.35
N ILE A 449 14.14 32.30 -6.03
CA ILE A 449 14.51 31.14 -6.84
C ILE A 449 13.39 30.86 -7.87
N PRO A 450 13.68 30.82 -9.18
CA PRO A 450 12.67 30.57 -10.20
C PRO A 450 12.21 29.10 -10.22
N SER A 451 11.07 28.84 -10.85
CA SER A 451 10.58 27.48 -11.12
C SER A 451 10.35 27.25 -12.60
N SER A 452 10.53 26.00 -13.00
CA SER A 452 10.25 25.48 -14.34
C SER A 452 8.77 25.13 -14.51
N ALA A 453 8.36 24.77 -15.73
CA ALA A 453 6.96 24.74 -16.11
C ALA A 453 6.18 23.48 -15.70
N HIS A 454 6.84 22.39 -15.26
CA HIS A 454 6.19 21.09 -15.09
C HIS A 454 4.98 21.10 -14.16
N ILE A 455 5.03 21.87 -13.07
CA ILE A 455 3.88 22.05 -12.18
C ILE A 455 2.64 22.64 -12.87
N TRP A 456 2.83 23.54 -13.84
CA TRP A 456 1.75 24.22 -14.55
C TRP A 456 1.36 23.49 -15.84
N ALA A 457 2.27 22.68 -16.39
CA ALA A 457 2.10 21.99 -17.66
C ALA A 457 1.55 20.57 -17.50
N ALA A 458 1.73 19.94 -16.33
CA ALA A 458 1.20 18.61 -16.04
C ALA A 458 -0.05 18.70 -15.15
N ASP A 459 -1.24 18.69 -15.77
CA ASP A 459 -2.54 18.82 -15.09
C ASP A 459 -2.70 17.84 -13.91
N ASP A 460 -2.25 16.60 -14.09
CA ASP A 460 -2.32 15.51 -13.11
C ASP A 460 -1.00 15.34 -12.31
N SER A 461 -0.08 16.29 -12.48
CA SER A 461 1.22 16.38 -11.79
C SER A 461 1.98 15.04 -11.79
N CYS A 462 2.11 14.40 -10.63
CA CYS A 462 2.85 13.14 -10.47
C CYS A 462 2.31 12.03 -11.38
N VAL A 463 0.99 11.94 -11.52
CA VAL A 463 0.31 10.86 -12.26
C VAL A 463 0.63 10.93 -13.76
N THR A 464 0.77 12.14 -14.31
CA THR A 464 1.10 12.37 -15.72
C THR A 464 2.38 11.65 -16.15
N CYS A 465 3.42 11.63 -15.29
CA CYS A 465 4.70 11.02 -15.62
C CYS A 465 4.85 9.60 -15.03
N HIS A 466 4.45 9.39 -13.77
CA HIS A 466 4.73 8.15 -13.05
C HIS A 466 3.72 7.02 -13.33
N MET A 467 2.53 7.35 -13.83
CA MET A 467 1.46 6.37 -14.05
C MET A 467 1.05 6.25 -15.52
N GLN A 468 1.98 6.58 -16.43
CA GLN A 468 1.78 6.36 -17.87
C GLN A 468 1.45 4.89 -18.15
N THR A 469 0.59 4.66 -19.13
CA THR A 469 0.20 3.31 -19.55
C THR A 469 1.28 2.70 -20.43
N VAL A 470 1.57 1.42 -20.22
CA VAL A 470 2.49 0.63 -21.04
C VAL A 470 1.67 -0.32 -21.90
N ASP A 471 2.06 -0.49 -23.16
CA ASP A 471 1.40 -1.43 -24.07
C ASP A 471 1.52 -2.87 -23.57
N ALA A 472 0.49 -3.69 -23.78
CA ALA A 472 0.45 -5.06 -23.28
C ALA A 472 1.54 -5.98 -23.90
N ALA A 473 2.06 -5.63 -25.08
CA ALA A 473 3.14 -6.37 -25.74
C ALA A 473 4.54 -5.87 -25.36
N ASP A 474 4.65 -4.72 -24.67
CA ASP A 474 5.93 -4.14 -24.30
C ASP A 474 6.56 -4.91 -23.12
N PRO A 475 7.85 -5.30 -23.19
CA PRO A 475 8.53 -6.03 -22.12
C PRO A 475 8.67 -5.24 -20.81
N SER A 476 8.51 -3.92 -20.84
CA SER A 476 8.50 -3.05 -19.66
C SER A 476 7.16 -3.05 -18.91
N LEU A 477 6.14 -3.73 -19.44
CA LEU A 477 4.85 -3.90 -18.79
C LEU A 477 5.04 -4.47 -17.37
N SER A 478 4.35 -3.89 -16.39
CA SER A 478 4.49 -4.16 -14.94
C SER A 478 5.82 -3.78 -14.29
N HIS A 479 6.78 -3.23 -15.03
CA HIS A 479 8.06 -2.73 -14.50
C HIS A 479 8.15 -1.21 -14.42
N VAL A 480 7.44 -0.50 -15.30
CA VAL A 480 7.30 0.97 -15.34
C VAL A 480 5.85 1.38 -15.51
N GLY A 481 5.55 2.64 -15.17
CA GLY A 481 4.22 3.23 -15.34
C GLY A 481 3.18 2.60 -14.44
N GLY A 482 1.90 2.88 -14.74
CA GLY A 482 0.76 2.33 -14.01
C GLY A 482 0.93 2.41 -12.48
N HIS A 483 0.66 1.30 -11.78
CA HIS A 483 0.79 1.20 -10.32
C HIS A 483 2.17 0.71 -9.86
N THR A 484 3.17 0.67 -10.76
CA THR A 484 4.58 0.56 -10.35
C THR A 484 5.08 1.91 -9.81
N PHE A 485 4.47 3.00 -10.32
CA PHE A 485 4.86 4.40 -10.11
C PHE A 485 6.28 4.74 -10.57
N LYS A 486 6.94 3.85 -11.32
CA LYS A 486 8.30 4.05 -11.80
C LYS A 486 8.28 4.69 -13.19
N PRO A 487 8.95 5.83 -13.40
CA PRO A 487 9.04 6.44 -14.73
C PRO A 487 10.10 5.77 -15.60
N SER A 488 10.99 4.96 -15.01
CA SER A 488 12.10 4.28 -15.68
C SER A 488 12.38 2.92 -15.05
N TRP A 489 12.88 1.98 -15.87
CA TRP A 489 13.36 0.67 -15.44
C TRP A 489 14.55 0.25 -16.29
N THR A 490 15.57 -0.30 -15.64
CA THR A 490 16.70 -0.94 -16.31
C THR A 490 16.52 -2.45 -16.28
N ASP A 491 16.51 -3.08 -17.45
CA ASP A 491 16.34 -4.52 -17.59
C ASP A 491 17.62 -5.31 -17.26
N ALA A 492 17.53 -6.63 -17.34
CA ALA A 492 18.64 -7.53 -17.05
C ALA A 492 19.83 -7.40 -18.03
N ASP A 493 19.61 -6.81 -19.21
CA ASP A 493 20.62 -6.55 -20.22
C ASP A 493 21.23 -5.13 -20.07
N ASN A 494 20.97 -4.45 -18.95
CA ASN A 494 21.36 -3.07 -18.65
C ASN A 494 20.78 -2.03 -19.61
N LYS A 495 19.69 -2.34 -20.32
CA LYS A 495 18.98 -1.36 -21.14
C LYS A 495 17.96 -0.61 -20.28
N THR A 496 17.99 0.71 -20.37
CA THR A 496 17.04 1.58 -19.67
C THR A 496 15.83 1.87 -20.55
N HIS A 497 14.64 1.76 -19.95
CA HIS A 497 13.35 2.01 -20.57
C HIS A 497 12.69 3.20 -19.86
N ASP A 498 12.82 4.39 -20.46
CA ASP A 498 12.24 5.64 -19.95
C ASP A 498 10.84 5.89 -20.53
N LEU A 499 9.85 6.15 -19.67
CA LEU A 499 8.51 6.54 -20.10
C LEU A 499 8.46 8.03 -20.41
N VAL A 500 8.81 8.38 -21.64
CA VAL A 500 8.93 9.79 -22.10
C VAL A 500 7.71 10.29 -22.90
N ALA A 501 6.65 9.50 -23.05
CA ALA A 501 5.50 9.90 -23.86
C ALA A 501 4.85 11.20 -23.35
N ALA A 502 4.77 11.38 -22.03
CA ALA A 502 4.35 12.64 -21.41
C ALA A 502 5.29 13.82 -21.74
N CYS A 503 6.60 13.59 -21.85
CA CYS A 503 7.59 14.61 -22.19
C CYS A 503 7.42 15.06 -23.66
N GLN A 504 7.20 14.09 -24.56
CA GLN A 504 7.13 14.33 -26.00
C GLN A 504 5.99 15.27 -26.41
N GLY A 505 4.92 15.35 -25.62
CA GLY A 505 3.82 16.29 -25.86
C GLY A 505 4.23 17.77 -25.82
N CYS A 506 5.27 18.11 -25.07
CA CYS A 506 5.76 19.49 -24.93
C CYS A 506 7.18 19.68 -25.49
N HIS A 507 8.06 18.68 -25.33
CA HIS A 507 9.46 18.75 -25.72
C HIS A 507 9.72 18.18 -27.13
N GLY A 508 8.72 17.59 -27.76
CA GLY A 508 8.78 17.06 -29.12
C GLY A 508 9.15 15.57 -29.19
N PRO A 509 8.94 14.94 -30.37
CA PRO A 509 8.97 13.49 -30.53
C PRO A 509 10.37 12.87 -30.44
N ASN A 510 11.43 13.69 -30.49
CA ASN A 510 12.82 13.20 -30.43
C ASN A 510 13.31 12.95 -29.01
N VAL A 511 12.52 13.30 -27.99
CA VAL A 511 12.86 12.97 -26.60
C VAL A 511 12.66 11.47 -26.39
N ASP A 512 13.74 10.77 -26.06
CA ASP A 512 13.81 9.33 -25.81
C ASP A 512 14.37 8.98 -24.42
N SER A 513 14.85 9.97 -23.66
CA SER A 513 15.30 9.84 -22.28
C SER A 513 14.91 11.06 -21.44
N PHE A 514 14.89 10.90 -20.11
CA PHE A 514 14.78 12.04 -19.19
C PHE A 514 16.01 12.95 -19.18
N ASN A 515 17.19 12.44 -19.58
CA ASN A 515 18.45 13.17 -19.50
C ASN A 515 18.90 13.80 -20.84
N PHE A 516 18.03 14.59 -21.46
CA PHE A 516 18.33 15.27 -22.72
C PHE A 516 18.95 16.68 -22.50
N PRO A 517 19.78 17.18 -23.42
CA PRO A 517 20.50 18.44 -23.25
C PRO A 517 19.60 19.67 -23.39
N LEU A 518 19.82 20.69 -22.54
CA LEU A 518 19.11 21.96 -22.59
C LEU A 518 20.02 23.18 -22.45
N MET A 519 20.85 23.19 -21.40
CA MET A 519 21.70 24.33 -21.05
C MET A 519 22.85 23.86 -20.16
N ASP A 520 24.02 24.50 -20.30
CA ASP A 520 25.13 24.40 -19.36
C ASP A 520 24.71 25.07 -18.04
N TYR A 521 24.20 24.28 -17.11
CA TYR A 521 23.74 24.79 -15.83
C TYR A 521 24.89 24.88 -14.84
N ASP A 522 25.87 23.99 -14.90
CA ASP A 522 26.94 23.93 -13.92
C ASP A 522 28.10 24.91 -14.22
N GLY A 523 28.13 25.48 -15.42
CA GLY A 523 29.06 26.50 -15.91
C GLY A 523 30.42 25.96 -16.34
N ASP A 524 30.54 24.69 -16.72
CA ASP A 524 31.81 24.08 -17.14
C ASP A 524 32.13 24.24 -18.65
N GLY A 525 31.20 24.79 -19.43
CA GLY A 525 31.33 25.01 -20.86
C GLY A 525 30.86 23.85 -21.73
N VAL A 526 30.34 22.77 -21.14
CA VAL A 526 29.72 21.63 -21.82
C VAL A 526 28.20 21.69 -21.59
N ILE A 527 27.41 21.32 -22.59
CA ILE A 527 25.95 21.17 -22.42
C ILE A 527 25.66 19.68 -22.34
N ASP A 528 25.52 19.17 -21.13
CA ASP A 528 25.11 17.81 -20.87
C ASP A 528 23.58 17.70 -20.74
N GLY A 529 23.10 16.48 -20.53
CA GLY A 529 21.72 16.23 -20.15
C GLY A 529 21.38 16.87 -18.80
N VAL A 530 20.13 17.31 -18.63
CA VAL A 530 19.66 18.03 -17.43
C VAL A 530 20.00 17.32 -16.10
N GLN A 531 19.87 15.99 -16.04
CA GLN A 531 20.16 15.25 -14.82
C GLN A 531 21.66 15.19 -14.54
N THR A 532 22.50 15.10 -15.58
CA THR A 532 23.96 15.18 -15.47
C THR A 532 24.39 16.54 -14.94
N GLU A 533 23.88 17.62 -15.52
CA GLU A 533 24.13 19.00 -15.10
C GLU A 533 23.78 19.24 -13.62
N VAL A 534 22.62 18.76 -13.17
CA VAL A 534 22.20 18.87 -11.76
C VAL A 534 23.07 18.01 -10.85
N GLN A 535 23.50 16.82 -11.30
CA GLN A 535 24.43 15.98 -10.54
C GLN A 535 25.81 16.65 -10.40
N HIS A 536 26.34 17.30 -11.45
CA HIS A 536 27.58 18.05 -11.34
C HIS A 536 27.47 19.23 -10.35
N LEU A 537 26.33 19.92 -10.29
CA LEU A 537 26.08 20.95 -9.27
C LEU A 537 26.02 20.36 -7.85
N LEU A 538 25.41 19.18 -7.67
CA LEU A 538 25.42 18.45 -6.40
C LEU A 538 26.84 18.07 -5.99
N ASP A 539 27.68 17.64 -6.94
CA ASP A 539 29.08 17.28 -6.70
C ASP A 539 29.93 18.49 -6.34
N LYS A 540 29.77 19.60 -7.08
CA LYS A 540 30.39 20.91 -6.76
C LYS A 540 30.04 21.35 -5.34
N LEU A 541 28.76 21.27 -4.95
CA LEU A 541 28.34 21.60 -3.59
C LEU A 541 28.87 20.60 -2.54
N ALA A 542 28.87 19.31 -2.84
CA ALA A 542 29.40 18.27 -1.94
C ALA A 542 30.88 18.50 -1.60
N LEU A 543 31.69 18.96 -2.56
CA LEU A 543 33.09 19.31 -2.35
C LEU A 543 33.29 20.47 -1.36
N LEU A 544 32.31 21.37 -1.23
CA LEU A 544 32.36 22.49 -0.28
C LEU A 544 31.88 22.10 1.14
N LEU A 545 31.19 20.96 1.27
CA LEU A 545 30.64 20.48 2.53
C LEU A 545 31.61 19.55 3.28
N PRO A 546 31.60 19.53 4.63
CA PRO A 546 32.47 18.64 5.41
C PRO A 546 32.27 17.14 5.11
N PRO A 547 33.35 16.34 5.04
CA PRO A 547 34.74 16.75 4.89
C PRO A 547 35.00 17.40 3.52
N ALA A 548 35.51 18.63 3.51
CA ALA A 548 35.68 19.40 2.26
C ALA A 548 36.69 18.74 1.30
N GLY A 549 36.53 18.99 0.00
CA GLY A 549 37.39 18.49 -1.07
C GLY A 549 37.14 17.02 -1.46
N GLN A 550 36.11 16.37 -0.91
CA GLN A 550 35.77 14.98 -1.21
C GLN A 550 34.42 14.88 -1.90
N SER A 551 34.34 14.05 -2.96
CA SER A 551 33.07 13.63 -3.55
C SER A 551 32.30 12.76 -2.56
N LYS A 552 30.96 12.87 -2.56
CA LYS A 552 30.08 12.21 -1.58
C LYS A 552 28.76 11.82 -2.20
N ASP A 553 28.32 10.59 -1.94
CA ASP A 553 26.98 10.12 -2.28
C ASP A 553 25.94 10.39 -1.18
N ALA A 554 26.40 10.71 0.04
CA ALA A 554 25.58 11.05 1.19
C ALA A 554 26.32 12.00 2.14
N LEU A 555 25.57 12.78 2.92
CA LEU A 555 26.13 13.68 3.94
C LEU A 555 26.07 13.04 5.33
N THR A 556 27.18 13.07 6.05
CA THR A 556 27.24 12.72 7.47
C THR A 556 27.30 14.01 8.27
N ILE A 557 26.13 14.56 8.60
CA ILE A 557 26.01 15.81 9.33
C ILE A 557 26.20 15.55 10.83
N ASP A 558 27.12 16.28 11.45
CA ASP A 558 27.39 16.22 12.87
C ASP A 558 27.55 17.62 13.49
N THR A 559 27.75 17.69 14.80
CA THR A 559 27.81 18.93 15.57
C THR A 559 28.95 19.88 15.21
N THR A 560 29.90 19.46 14.35
CA THR A 560 31.01 20.30 13.88
C THR A 560 30.62 21.21 12.71
N TRP A 561 29.48 20.94 12.07
CA TRP A 561 29.01 21.71 10.92
C TRP A 561 28.58 23.13 11.35
N THR A 562 29.08 24.12 10.63
CA THR A 562 28.67 25.52 10.80
C THR A 562 27.25 25.75 10.30
N ARG A 563 26.63 26.87 10.68
CA ARG A 563 25.26 27.21 10.21
C ARG A 563 25.15 27.27 8.68
N ALA A 564 26.08 27.97 8.02
CA ALA A 564 26.12 28.03 6.55
C ALA A 564 26.21 26.65 5.90
N GLN A 565 27.01 25.73 6.48
CA GLN A 565 27.10 24.34 6.01
C GLN A 565 25.81 23.55 6.23
N LEU A 566 25.07 23.82 7.31
CA LEU A 566 23.76 23.20 7.54
C LEU A 566 22.70 23.71 6.56
N GLU A 567 22.70 25.00 6.26
CA GLU A 567 21.81 25.63 5.27
C GLU A 567 22.07 25.06 3.87
N ALA A 568 23.33 25.03 3.46
CA ALA A 568 23.76 24.45 2.19
C ALA A 568 23.51 22.93 2.15
N GLY A 569 23.78 22.22 3.26
CA GLY A 569 23.57 20.78 3.41
C GLY A 569 22.08 20.40 3.38
N TYR A 570 21.19 21.28 3.84
CA TYR A 570 19.74 21.09 3.68
C TYR A 570 19.36 21.09 2.20
N ASN A 571 19.78 22.10 1.44
CA ASN A 571 19.49 22.19 0.00
C ASN A 571 20.11 21.03 -0.80
N TRP A 572 21.32 20.60 -0.46
CA TRP A 572 21.93 19.43 -1.07
C TRP A 572 21.05 18.19 -0.86
N GLN A 573 20.59 17.94 0.37
CA GLN A 573 19.69 16.83 0.65
C GLN A 573 18.32 17.02 0.01
N PHE A 574 17.78 18.23 -0.03
CA PHE A 574 16.51 18.53 -0.68
C PHE A 574 16.52 18.12 -2.16
N VAL A 575 17.56 18.50 -2.91
CA VAL A 575 17.69 18.13 -4.32
C VAL A 575 18.05 16.64 -4.48
N LYS A 576 18.92 16.08 -3.64
CA LYS A 576 19.32 14.66 -3.72
C LYS A 576 18.19 13.70 -3.32
N GLU A 577 17.35 14.07 -2.36
CA GLU A 577 16.24 13.25 -1.85
C GLU A 577 14.95 13.42 -2.65
N ASP A 578 14.86 14.45 -3.50
CA ASP A 578 13.84 14.53 -4.53
C ASP A 578 13.97 13.39 -5.57
N LYS A 579 15.20 12.89 -5.77
CA LYS A 579 15.56 11.75 -6.65
C LYS A 579 15.25 11.94 -8.14
N SER A 580 14.72 13.08 -8.58
CA SER A 580 14.49 13.36 -10.00
C SER A 580 15.71 13.94 -10.72
N LEU A 581 16.73 14.37 -9.97
CA LEU A 581 17.88 15.13 -10.50
C LEU A 581 17.43 16.35 -11.31
N GLY A 582 16.43 17.07 -10.79
CA GLY A 582 15.93 18.32 -11.37
C GLY A 582 14.83 18.15 -12.40
N ILE A 583 14.38 16.93 -12.74
CA ILE A 583 13.24 16.76 -13.64
C ILE A 583 11.95 17.30 -13.03
N HIS A 584 11.70 17.16 -11.72
CA HIS A 584 10.49 17.75 -11.11
C HIS A 584 10.47 19.27 -11.24
N ASN A 585 11.62 19.93 -11.03
CA ASN A 585 11.73 21.37 -11.19
C ASN A 585 13.17 21.85 -11.43
N THR A 586 13.59 21.92 -12.70
CA THR A 586 15.00 22.14 -13.06
C THR A 586 15.51 23.50 -12.60
N ALA A 587 14.76 24.57 -12.89
CA ALA A 587 15.14 25.92 -12.52
C ALA A 587 15.27 26.11 -11.00
N TYR A 588 14.39 25.46 -10.23
CA TYR A 588 14.41 25.55 -8.78
C TYR A 588 15.58 24.77 -8.17
N ALA A 589 15.79 23.53 -8.62
CA ALA A 589 16.91 22.70 -8.18
C ALA A 589 18.27 23.38 -8.46
N VAL A 590 18.47 23.84 -9.71
CA VAL A 590 19.69 24.55 -10.12
C VAL A 590 19.88 25.83 -9.30
N GLY A 591 18.81 26.62 -9.11
CA GLY A 591 18.87 27.86 -8.36
C GLY A 591 19.23 27.67 -6.89
N LEU A 592 18.68 26.65 -6.22
CA LEU A 592 19.03 26.30 -4.84
C LEU A 592 20.50 25.89 -4.72
N LEU A 593 20.99 25.03 -5.62
CA LEU A 593 22.38 24.56 -5.58
C LEU A 593 23.37 25.70 -5.83
N LYS A 594 23.10 26.56 -6.83
CA LYS A 594 23.92 27.74 -7.10
C LYS A 594 23.93 28.72 -5.93
N ALA A 595 22.80 28.96 -5.27
CA ALA A 595 22.73 29.81 -4.10
C ALA A 595 23.56 29.25 -2.93
N SER A 596 23.47 27.94 -2.67
CA SER A 596 24.28 27.27 -1.65
C SER A 596 25.78 27.29 -1.96
N ILE A 597 26.16 27.07 -3.23
CA ILE A 597 27.57 27.14 -3.67
C ILE A 597 28.11 28.57 -3.50
N ALA A 598 27.32 29.59 -3.86
CA ALA A 598 27.72 30.98 -3.71
C ALA A 598 27.90 31.40 -2.24
N ASP A 599 27.04 30.91 -1.33
CA ASP A 599 27.13 31.15 0.10
C ASP A 599 28.42 30.55 0.71
N LEU A 600 28.78 29.33 0.32
CA LEU A 600 30.00 28.66 0.81
C LEU A 600 31.29 29.11 0.10
N GLY A 601 31.20 29.48 -1.18
CA GLY A 601 32.34 29.80 -2.04
C GLY A 601 32.67 31.29 -2.17
N GLY A 602 31.78 32.18 -1.71
CA GLY A 602 31.99 33.63 -1.78
C GLY A 602 33.04 34.17 -0.79
N PRO A 603 33.65 35.35 -1.05
CA PRO A 603 34.48 36.02 -0.06
C PRO A 603 33.63 36.31 1.18
N LYS A 604 34.07 35.79 2.33
CA LYS A 604 33.42 36.01 3.63
C LYS A 604 33.35 37.52 3.89
N LYS A 605 32.13 38.07 3.92
CA LYS A 605 31.89 39.46 4.30
C LYS A 605 32.18 39.70 5.78
#